data_AF-A0A6P1HKP0-F1
#
_entry.id   AF-A0A6P1HKP0-F1
#
_cell.length_a   1.000
_cell.length_b   1.000
_cell.length_c   1.000
_cell.angle_alpha   90.00
_cell.angle_beta   90.00
_cell.angle_gamma   90.00
#
_symmetry.space_group_name_H-M   'P 1'
#
loop_
_entity.id
_entity.type
_entity.pdbx_description
1 polymer ?
#
loop_
_entity_poly.entity_id
_entity_poly.type
_entity_poly.pdbx_seq_one_letter_code
_entity_poly.pdbx_strand_id
1 'polypeptide(L)'
;MKSWFFKGLATGIVALLIFLVADMYWTIQELIKKMDSTPIPYIKLTIYGMLIGILVEWFSLKAIFQGNFKVNWLFVPTLFLMVLAFIPDYYWFSWFGVGKPWFVSPFRYRESQMALDIITGILLVRSLTNNR
;
A
#
# COMPACT_ATOMS: atom_id res chain seq x y z
N MET A 1 -13.09 4.89 26.31
CA MET A 1 -11.76 4.24 26.18
C MET A 1 -10.69 5.31 25.97
N LYS A 2 -9.54 5.22 26.68
CA LYS A 2 -8.45 6.23 26.61
C LYS A 2 -7.78 6.22 25.23
N SER A 3 -7.45 7.39 24.69
CA SER A 3 -6.84 7.55 23.36
C SER A 3 -5.51 6.80 23.17
N TRP A 4 -4.77 6.58 24.26
CA TRP A 4 -3.51 5.84 24.25
C TRP A 4 -3.66 4.36 23.92
N PHE A 5 -4.78 3.73 24.30
CA PHE A 5 -5.06 2.32 23.99
C PHE A 5 -5.17 2.08 22.48
N PHE A 6 -5.91 2.95 21.77
CA PHE A 6 -6.05 2.86 20.31
C PHE A 6 -4.74 3.13 19.57
N LYS A 7 -3.92 4.07 20.06
CA LYS A 7 -2.58 4.30 19.52
C LYS A 7 -1.70 3.06 19.68
N GLY A 8 -1.71 2.44 20.87
CA GLY A 8 -0.97 1.20 21.12
C GLY A 8 -1.41 0.05 20.21
N LEU A 9 -2.73 -0.11 20.01
CA LEU A 9 -3.28 -1.12 19.11
C LEU A 9 -2.86 -0.87 17.65
N ALA A 10 -3.00 0.37 17.16
CA ALA A 10 -2.61 0.73 15.80
C ALA A 10 -1.12 0.47 15.56
N THR A 11 -0.25 0.86 16.50
CA THR A 11 1.19 0.56 16.44
C THR A 11 1.47 -0.94 16.43
N GLY A 12 0.77 -1.73 17.25
CA GLY A 12 0.89 -3.19 17.25
C GLY A 12 0.50 -3.83 15.93
N ILE A 13 -0.58 -3.35 15.29
CA ILE A 13 -1.01 -3.82 13.96
C ILE A 13 0.02 -3.43 12.89
N VAL A 14 0.55 -2.20 12.92
CA VAL A 14 1.59 -1.78 11.99
C VAL A 14 2.85 -2.64 12.14
N ALA A 15 3.28 -2.94 13.37
CA ALA A 15 4.41 -3.82 13.62
C ALA A 15 4.17 -5.24 13.08
N LEU A 16 2.95 -5.77 13.25
CA LEU A 16 2.55 -7.06 12.68
C LEU A 16 2.56 -7.02 11.13
N LEU A 17 2.04 -5.96 10.51
CA LEU A 17 2.06 -5.82 9.05
C LEU A 17 3.48 -5.75 8.51
N ILE A 18 4.39 -5.02 9.18
CA ILE A 18 5.82 -5.00 8.83
C ILE A 18 6.44 -6.39 8.94
N PHE A 19 6.11 -7.15 9.99
CA PHE A 19 6.56 -8.53 10.13
C PHE A 19 6.04 -9.41 8.98
N LEU A 20 4.76 -9.29 8.60
CA LEU A 20 4.18 -10.04 7.49
C LEU A 20 4.80 -9.69 6.13
N VAL A 21 5.18 -8.42 5.92
CA VAL A 21 5.93 -7.98 4.74
C VAL A 21 7.32 -8.62 4.69
N ALA A 22 8.01 -8.67 5.84
CA ALA A 22 9.32 -9.30 5.95
C ALA A 22 9.27 -10.81 5.71
N ASP A 23 8.25 -11.50 6.24
CA ASP A 23 8.03 -12.94 6.00
C ASP A 23 7.78 -13.23 4.50
N MET A 24 6.94 -12.40 3.88
CA MET A 24 6.61 -12.43 2.45
C MET A 24 7.83 -12.30 1.53
N TYR A 25 8.91 -11.65 1.97
CA TYR A 25 10.14 -11.54 1.19
C TYR A 25 10.67 -12.90 0.73
N TRP A 26 10.70 -13.88 1.64
CA TRP A 26 11.21 -15.22 1.34
C TRP A 26 10.32 -15.96 0.35
N THR A 27 9.00 -15.85 0.51
CA THR A 27 8.03 -16.46 -0.42
C THR A 27 8.23 -15.95 -1.84
N ILE A 28 8.41 -14.63 -2.04
CA ILE A 28 8.58 -14.13 -3.40
C ILE A 28 9.94 -14.49 -3.99
N GLN A 29 11.01 -14.51 -3.19
CA GLN A 29 12.31 -14.99 -3.66
C GLN A 29 12.23 -16.44 -4.14
N GLU A 30 11.44 -17.28 -3.48
CA GLU A 30 11.20 -18.65 -3.93
C GLU A 30 10.40 -18.69 -5.24
N LEU A 31 9.36 -17.87 -5.40
CA LEU A 31 8.59 -17.79 -6.65
C LEU A 31 9.44 -17.30 -7.83
N ILE A 32 10.30 -16.30 -7.61
CA ILE A 32 11.23 -15.82 -8.63
C ILE A 32 12.17 -16.95 -9.08
N LYS A 33 12.71 -17.73 -8.14
CA LYS A 33 13.57 -18.88 -8.45
C LYS A 33 12.83 -19.97 -9.25
N LYS A 34 11.54 -20.16 -8.98
CA LYS A 34 10.69 -21.12 -9.69
C LYS A 34 10.15 -20.57 -11.02
N MET A 35 10.44 -19.31 -11.37
CA MET A 35 9.80 -18.60 -12.48
C MET A 35 8.27 -18.65 -12.41
N ASP A 36 7.73 -18.70 -11.19
CA ASP A 36 6.30 -18.76 -10.92
C ASP A 36 5.73 -17.33 -10.90
N SER A 37 4.74 -17.09 -11.76
CA SER A 37 4.08 -15.79 -11.93
C SER A 37 2.79 -15.64 -11.11
N THR A 38 2.56 -16.54 -10.15
CA THR A 38 1.39 -16.50 -9.26
C THR A 38 1.26 -15.10 -8.61
N PRO A 39 0.17 -14.36 -8.88
CA PRO A 39 0.05 -12.95 -8.48
C PRO A 39 -0.32 -12.76 -7.01
N ILE A 40 -0.87 -13.79 -6.36
CA ILE A 40 -1.44 -13.71 -5.01
C ILE A 40 -0.48 -13.07 -3.99
N PRO A 41 0.82 -13.45 -3.93
CA PRO A 41 1.68 -12.92 -2.88
C PRO A 41 2.06 -11.44 -3.13
N TYR A 42 2.11 -11.00 -4.38
CA TYR A 42 2.28 -9.59 -4.74
C TYR A 42 1.07 -8.76 -4.30
N ILE A 43 -0.14 -9.26 -4.58
CA ILE A 43 -1.39 -8.61 -4.14
C ILE A 43 -1.43 -8.49 -2.62
N LYS A 44 -0.99 -9.51 -1.87
CA LYS A 44 -0.90 -9.46 -0.41
C LYS A 44 0.06 -8.36 0.07
N LEU A 45 1.23 -8.21 -0.56
CA LEU A 45 2.16 -7.14 -0.23
C LEU A 45 1.57 -5.76 -0.46
N THR A 46 0.92 -5.53 -1.60
CA THR A 46 0.22 -4.27 -1.90
C THR A 46 -0.82 -3.95 -0.84
N ILE A 47 -1.63 -4.95 -0.45
CA ILE A 47 -2.62 -4.79 0.62
C ILE A 47 -1.94 -4.41 1.94
N TYR A 48 -0.84 -5.08 2.33
CA TYR A 48 -0.12 -4.75 3.56
C TYR A 48 0.44 -3.33 3.55
N GLY A 49 1.08 -2.91 2.46
CA GLY A 49 1.59 -1.55 2.28
C GLY A 49 0.48 -0.50 2.40
N MET A 50 -0.64 -0.71 1.70
CA MET A 50 -1.79 0.18 1.79
C MET A 50 -2.39 0.23 3.20
N LEU A 51 -2.52 -0.90 3.89
CA LEU A 51 -3.02 -0.96 5.27
C LEU A 51 -2.10 -0.21 6.24
N ILE A 52 -0.78 -0.30 6.07
CA ILE A 52 0.17 0.52 6.83
C ILE A 52 -0.13 2.00 6.61
N GLY A 53 -0.26 2.44 5.35
CA GLY A 53 -0.61 3.83 5.03
C GLY A 53 -1.94 4.29 5.64
N ILE A 54 -2.98 3.45 5.60
CA ILE A 54 -4.28 3.73 6.20
C ILE A 54 -4.17 3.90 7.72
N LEU A 55 -3.40 3.04 8.40
CA LEU A 55 -3.21 3.08 9.85
C LEU A 55 -2.35 4.27 10.31
N VAL A 56 -1.40 4.72 9.48
CA VAL A 56 -0.63 5.94 9.76
C VAL A 56 -1.56 7.16 9.87
N GLU A 57 -2.61 7.21 9.06
CA GLU A 57 -3.66 8.25 9.09
C GLU A 57 -4.75 7.98 10.15
N TRP A 58 -4.39 7.43 11.31
CA TRP A 58 -5.35 6.98 12.33
C TRP A 58 -6.33 8.07 12.80
N PHE A 59 -5.91 9.33 12.92
CA PHE A 59 -6.81 10.42 13.33
C PHE A 59 -7.90 10.69 12.30
N SER A 60 -7.50 10.77 11.03
CA SER A 60 -8.38 10.92 9.88
C SER A 60 -9.31 9.70 9.76
N LEU A 61 -8.77 8.49 9.93
CA LEU A 61 -9.54 7.24 9.93
C LEU A 61 -10.58 7.20 11.06
N LYS A 62 -10.21 7.63 12.27
CA LYS A 62 -11.14 7.74 13.40
C LYS A 62 -12.29 8.72 13.09
N ALA A 63 -11.99 9.85 12.44
CA ALA A 63 -13.01 10.82 12.05
C ALA A 63 -14.02 10.22 11.05
N ILE A 64 -13.55 9.42 10.07
CA ILE A 64 -14.41 8.67 9.14
C ILE A 64 -15.36 7.75 9.92
N PHE A 65 -14.84 6.94 10.85
CA PHE A 65 -15.68 6.04 11.66
C PHE A 65 -16.66 6.76 12.59
N GLN A 66 -16.41 8.04 12.89
CA GLN A 66 -17.33 8.91 13.65
C GLN A 66 -18.37 9.60 12.76
N GLY A 67 -18.41 9.30 11.46
CA GLY A 67 -19.37 9.86 10.51
C GLY A 67 -18.89 11.12 9.79
N ASN A 68 -17.66 11.59 10.04
CA ASN A 68 -17.08 12.75 9.34
C ASN A 68 -16.48 12.33 7.98
N PHE A 69 -17.33 11.75 7.13
CA PHE A 69 -16.98 11.26 5.81
C PHE A 69 -17.23 12.33 4.76
N LYS A 70 -16.21 12.65 3.95
CA LYS A 70 -16.36 13.55 2.81
C LYS A 70 -15.38 13.18 1.72
N VAL A 71 -15.91 12.85 0.54
CA VAL A 71 -15.10 12.60 -0.65
C VAL A 71 -14.62 13.92 -1.23
N ASN A 72 -13.32 14.02 -1.50
CA ASN A 72 -12.71 15.18 -2.16
C ASN A 72 -12.01 14.77 -3.47
N TRP A 73 -11.49 15.76 -4.21
CA TRP A 73 -10.88 15.53 -5.52
C TRP A 73 -9.67 14.58 -5.50
N LEU A 74 -9.00 14.40 -4.37
CA LEU A 74 -7.90 13.43 -4.22
C LEU A 74 -8.36 11.99 -4.41
N PHE A 75 -9.66 11.71 -4.36
CA PHE A 75 -10.20 10.37 -4.57
C PHE A 75 -9.87 9.83 -5.98
N VAL A 76 -9.98 10.68 -7.01
CA VAL A 76 -9.70 10.30 -8.40
C VAL A 76 -8.24 9.89 -8.61
N PRO A 77 -7.22 10.70 -8.27
CA PRO A 77 -5.83 10.29 -8.40
C PRO A 77 -5.48 9.12 -7.47
N THR A 78 -6.14 8.99 -6.31
CA THR A 78 -5.94 7.82 -5.43
C THR A 78 -6.42 6.53 -6.09
N LEU A 79 -7.62 6.53 -6.70
CA LEU A 79 -8.13 5.36 -7.41
C LEU A 79 -7.21 4.97 -8.57
N PHE A 80 -6.70 5.97 -9.30
CA PHE A 80 -5.73 5.73 -10.36
C PHE A 80 -4.44 5.07 -9.81
N LEU A 81 -3.86 5.62 -8.75
CA LEU A 81 -2.67 5.03 -8.11
C LEU A 81 -2.95 3.63 -7.56
N MET A 82 -4.13 3.40 -7.00
CA MET A 82 -4.54 2.08 -6.50
C MET A 82 -4.55 1.05 -7.63
N VAL A 83 -5.15 1.36 -8.77
CA VAL A 83 -5.13 0.46 -9.94
C VAL A 83 -3.69 0.13 -10.36
N LEU A 84 -2.79 1.13 -10.38
CA LEU A 84 -1.39 0.92 -10.72
C LEU A 84 -0.62 0.09 -9.68
N ALA A 85 -0.88 0.32 -8.40
CA ALA A 85 -0.24 -0.35 -7.27
C ALA A 85 -0.50 -1.87 -7.27
N PHE A 86 -1.72 -2.28 -7.64
CA PHE A 86 -2.12 -3.69 -7.71
C PHE A 86 -1.55 -4.46 -8.91
N ILE A 87 -0.82 -3.80 -9.82
CA ILE A 87 -0.14 -4.47 -10.93
C ILE A 87 1.21 -5.01 -10.41
N PRO A 88 1.43 -6.34 -10.40
CA PRO A 88 2.72 -6.92 -10.02
C PRO A 88 3.91 -6.37 -10.81
N ASP A 89 5.06 -6.20 -10.15
CA ASP A 89 6.33 -5.73 -10.74
C ASP A 89 6.72 -6.45 -12.05
N TYR A 90 6.50 -7.77 -12.14
CA TYR A 90 6.84 -8.55 -13.32
C TYR A 90 6.08 -8.13 -14.59
N TYR A 91 4.85 -7.61 -14.48
CA TYR A 91 4.14 -7.06 -15.63
C TYR A 91 4.78 -5.77 -16.11
N TRP A 92 5.25 -4.92 -15.20
CA TRP A 92 5.98 -3.69 -15.55
C TRP A 92 7.30 -3.99 -16.26
N PHE A 93 7.98 -5.07 -15.88
CA PHE A 93 9.15 -5.57 -16.62
C PHE A 93 8.77 -6.15 -17.98
N SER A 94 7.68 -6.92 -18.07
CA SER A 94 7.22 -7.53 -19.32
C SER A 94 6.79 -6.50 -20.37
N TRP A 95 6.06 -5.46 -19.96
CA TRP A 95 5.54 -4.45 -20.88
C TRP A 95 6.58 -3.44 -21.36
N PHE A 96 7.53 -3.07 -20.49
CA PHE A 96 8.44 -1.96 -20.76
C PHE A 96 9.93 -2.37 -20.82
N GLY A 97 10.26 -3.64 -20.56
CA GLY A 97 11.64 -4.14 -20.55
C GLY A 97 12.50 -3.52 -19.45
N VAL A 98 13.82 -3.63 -19.60
CA VAL A 98 14.81 -3.07 -18.64
C VAL A 98 15.32 -1.72 -19.15
N GLY A 99 15.44 -0.72 -18.27
CA GLY A 99 16.16 0.54 -18.55
C GLY A 99 15.35 1.74 -19.06
N LYS A 100 14.14 1.58 -19.61
CA LYS A 100 13.23 2.69 -19.97
C LYS A 100 11.75 2.27 -19.88
N PRO A 101 10.79 3.20 -19.70
CA PRO A 101 10.96 4.61 -19.34
C PRO A 101 11.16 4.82 -17.83
N TRP A 102 11.72 5.97 -17.43
CA TRP A 102 12.05 6.25 -16.01
C TRP A 102 10.82 6.31 -15.09
N PHE A 103 9.65 6.70 -15.63
CA PHE A 103 8.43 6.86 -14.84
C PHE A 103 7.81 5.54 -14.37
N VAL A 104 8.21 4.40 -14.95
CA VAL A 104 7.77 3.08 -14.47
C VAL A 104 8.72 2.47 -13.44
N SER A 105 9.89 3.08 -13.20
CA SER A 105 10.86 2.60 -12.21
C SER A 105 10.25 2.40 -10.81
N PRO A 106 9.38 3.29 -10.29
CA PRO A 106 8.75 3.08 -9.00
C PRO A 106 7.94 1.79 -8.87
N PHE A 107 7.43 1.24 -9.99
CA PHE A 107 6.65 0.00 -10.01
C PHE A 107 7.49 -1.26 -10.27
N ARG A 108 8.78 -1.11 -10.60
CA ARG A 108 9.69 -2.23 -10.88
C ARG A 108 10.51 -2.65 -9.68
N TYR A 109 10.83 -1.71 -8.80
CA TYR A 109 11.59 -1.97 -7.59
C TYR A 109 10.63 -2.14 -6.42
N ARG A 110 10.72 -3.27 -5.73
CA ARG A 110 9.77 -3.65 -4.69
C ARG A 110 9.75 -2.66 -3.53
N GLU A 111 10.90 -2.10 -3.20
CA GLU A 111 11.03 -1.07 -2.16
C GLU A 111 10.30 0.22 -2.55
N SER A 112 10.37 0.59 -3.83
CA SER A 112 9.67 1.77 -4.35
C SER A 112 8.16 1.52 -4.50
N GLN A 113 7.78 0.31 -4.91
CA GLN A 113 6.37 -0.09 -5.00
C GLN A 113 5.74 -0.11 -3.60
N MET A 114 6.43 -0.64 -2.59
CA MET A 114 5.97 -0.59 -1.20
C MET A 114 5.75 0.85 -0.70
N ALA A 115 6.65 1.78 -1.05
CA ALA A 115 6.46 3.19 -0.72
C ALA A 115 5.22 3.77 -1.42
N LEU A 116 4.99 3.43 -2.69
CA LEU A 116 3.78 3.83 -3.42
C LEU A 116 2.51 3.24 -2.80
N ASP A 117 2.53 1.98 -2.36
CA ASP A 117 1.39 1.31 -1.72
C ASP A 117 1.01 2.04 -0.42
N ILE A 118 2.01 2.38 0.41
CA ILE A 118 1.82 3.16 1.64
C ILE A 118 1.25 4.55 1.31
N ILE A 119 1.83 5.26 0.34
CA ILE A 119 1.33 6.58 -0.09
C ILE A 119 -0.11 6.49 -0.57
N THR A 120 -0.44 5.45 -1.33
CA THR A 120 -1.80 5.19 -1.82
C THR A 120 -2.78 4.97 -0.68
N GLY A 121 -2.39 4.22 0.35
CA GLY A 121 -3.18 4.05 1.58
C GLY A 121 -3.43 5.36 2.34
N ILE A 122 -2.40 6.21 2.47
CA ILE A 122 -2.50 7.54 3.07
C ILE A 122 -3.47 8.43 2.28
N LEU A 123 -3.29 8.49 0.96
CA LEU A 123 -4.13 9.28 0.06
C LEU A 123 -5.59 8.82 0.08
N LEU A 124 -5.83 7.50 0.23
CA LEU A 124 -7.18 6.97 0.39
C LEU A 124 -7.87 7.57 1.61
N VAL A 125 -7.25 7.52 2.79
CA VAL A 125 -7.86 8.10 4.00
C VAL A 125 -8.06 9.61 3.85
N ARG A 126 -7.07 10.32 3.29
CA ARG A 126 -7.17 11.77 3.06
C ARG A 126 -8.24 12.14 2.05
N SER A 127 -8.47 11.31 1.04
CA SER A 127 -9.49 11.55 0.02
C SER A 127 -10.93 11.43 0.56
N LEU A 128 -11.10 10.75 1.69
CA LEU A 128 -12.37 10.48 2.35
C LEU A 128 -12.61 11.36 3.59
N THR A 129 -11.71 12.30 3.85
CA THR A 129 -11.80 13.26 4.94
C THR A 129 -11.73 14.70 4.43
N ASN A 130 -12.25 15.64 5.22
CA ASN A 130 -12.23 17.07 4.90
C ASN A 130 -11.00 17.79 5.48
N ASN A 131 -9.96 17.05 5.88
CA ASN A 131 -8.79 17.62 6.56
C ASN A 131 -7.90 18.37 5.54
N ARG A 132 -7.98 19.71 5.62
CA ARG A 132 -6.80 20.57 5.51
C ARG A 132 -5.96 20.40 6.78
#